data_AF-A0A101H275-F1
#
_entry.id   AF-A0A101H275-F1
#
_cell.length_a   1.000
_cell.length_b   1.000
_cell.length_c   1.000
_cell.angle_alpha   90.00
_cell.angle_beta   90.00
_cell.angle_gamma   90.00
#
_symmetry.space_group_name_H-M   'P 1'
#
loop_
_entity.id
_entity.type
_entity.pdbx_description
1 polymer ?
#
loop_
_entity_poly.entity_id
_entity_poly.type
_entity_poly.pdbx_seq_one_letter_code
_entity_poly.pdbx_strand_id
1 'polypeptide(L)'
;NTDQGLIVLDSALDNVNANLDIIISTFDNLDGTLNDISSSMESSAVLVGDDLRQTLIETQVALSSAATSAELIDRTLSIIAAIPFLGAKYQPEVPLHTSLDSVASSMNDIPESLETMGISLSDTSEGLILLNDNLSELSNDMSKFETDLEDAQDILGEYRRIIEDTENQVRTFNKNLPRNLILVNLFITGILFSLGIAQFITLFQGIAFIEGEKRVVNLADISRE
;
A
#
# COMPACT_ATOMS: atom_id res chain seq x y z
N ASN A 1 -1.45 -15.15 -26.68
CA ASN A 1 -2.49 -14.35 -26.00
C ASN A 1 -2.45 -14.55 -24.48
N THR A 2 -2.50 -15.79 -23.96
CA THR A 2 -2.45 -16.04 -22.50
C THR A 2 -1.13 -15.62 -21.85
N ASP A 3 0.02 -15.92 -22.45
CA ASP A 3 1.34 -15.48 -21.95
C ASP A 3 1.49 -13.96 -21.88
N GLN A 4 1.07 -13.24 -22.93
CA GLN A 4 1.03 -11.77 -22.91
C GLN A 4 0.09 -11.21 -21.84
N GLY A 5 -1.04 -11.87 -21.57
CA GLY A 5 -1.95 -11.46 -20.49
C GLY A 5 -1.31 -11.62 -19.10
N LEU A 6 -0.56 -12.69 -18.88
CA LEU A 6 0.19 -12.92 -17.63
C LEU A 6 1.29 -11.88 -17.43
N ILE A 7 2.02 -11.50 -18.48
CA ILE A 7 3.03 -10.44 -18.42
C ILE A 7 2.40 -9.09 -18.04
N VAL A 8 1.24 -8.76 -18.60
CA VAL A 8 0.54 -7.52 -18.25
C VAL A 8 0.06 -7.52 -16.80
N LEU A 9 -0.43 -8.65 -16.30
CA LEU A 9 -0.84 -8.80 -14.89
C LEU A 9 0.36 -8.67 -13.94
N ASP A 10 1.47 -9.33 -14.26
CA ASP A 10 2.73 -9.25 -13.52
C ASP A 10 3.24 -7.81 -13.43
N SER A 11 3.31 -7.11 -14.58
CA SER A 11 3.66 -5.69 -14.63
C SER A 11 2.66 -4.80 -13.88
N ALA A 12 1.38 -5.13 -13.86
CA ALA A 12 0.39 -4.36 -13.10
C ALA A 12 0.62 -4.53 -11.59
N LEU A 13 0.94 -5.73 -11.12
CA LEU A 13 1.28 -5.99 -9.72
C LEU A 13 2.56 -5.28 -9.31
N ASP A 14 3.60 -5.28 -10.15
CA ASP A 14 4.84 -4.51 -9.92
C ASP A 14 4.55 -3.03 -9.69
N ASN A 15 3.68 -2.46 -10.53
CA ASN A 15 3.28 -1.05 -10.39
C ASN A 15 2.48 -0.81 -9.10
N VAL A 16 1.66 -1.75 -8.67
CA VAL A 16 0.92 -1.63 -7.40
C VAL A 16 1.90 -1.69 -6.22
N ASN A 17 2.83 -2.64 -6.19
CA ASN A 17 3.85 -2.74 -5.14
C ASN A 17 4.70 -1.46 -5.06
N ALA A 18 5.19 -0.95 -6.20
CA ALA A 18 5.93 0.31 -6.22
C ALA A 18 5.12 1.51 -5.70
N ASN A 19 3.81 1.55 -5.96
CA ASN A 19 2.95 2.61 -5.43
C ASN A 19 2.69 2.44 -3.93
N LEU A 20 2.57 1.19 -3.43
CA LEU A 20 2.42 0.91 -2.00
C LEU A 20 3.67 1.32 -1.23
N ASP A 21 4.85 1.02 -1.73
CA ASP A 21 6.13 1.44 -1.12
C ASP A 21 6.23 2.97 -1.00
N ILE A 22 5.80 3.70 -2.03
CA ILE A 22 5.71 5.17 -1.99
C ILE A 22 4.71 5.64 -0.92
N ILE A 23 3.56 4.98 -0.79
CA ILE A 23 2.55 5.33 0.21
C ILE A 23 3.07 5.06 1.63
N ILE A 24 3.69 3.91 1.87
CA ILE A 24 4.31 3.52 3.15
C ILE A 24 5.38 4.55 3.53
N SER A 25 6.29 4.87 2.60
CA SER A 25 7.30 5.92 2.79
C SER A 25 6.69 7.29 3.07
N THR A 26 5.52 7.60 2.49
CA THR A 26 4.81 8.86 2.76
C THR A 26 4.23 8.87 4.16
N PHE A 27 3.68 7.75 4.63
CA PHE A 27 3.18 7.63 6.01
C PHE A 27 4.30 7.73 7.04
N ASP A 28 5.47 7.13 6.80
CA ASP A 28 6.64 7.28 7.68
C ASP A 28 7.11 8.74 7.78
N ASN A 29 7.10 9.49 6.68
CA ASN A 29 7.44 10.92 6.70
C ASN A 29 6.37 11.77 7.39
N LEU A 30 5.09 11.42 7.20
CA LEU A 30 3.99 12.06 7.91
C LEU A 30 4.06 11.76 9.40
N ASP A 31 4.52 10.57 9.80
CA ASP A 31 4.66 10.18 11.19
C ASP A 31 5.61 11.11 11.95
N GLY A 32 6.82 11.28 11.41
CA GLY A 32 7.78 12.24 11.96
C GLY A 32 7.24 13.68 11.99
N THR A 33 6.55 14.10 10.92
CA THR A 33 5.98 15.45 10.83
C THR A 33 4.87 15.69 11.86
N LEU A 34 3.96 14.72 12.04
CA LEU A 34 2.84 14.82 12.98
C LEU A 34 3.34 14.81 14.43
N ASN A 35 4.36 14.00 14.73
CA ASN A 35 4.99 13.96 16.04
C ASN A 35 5.67 15.31 16.37
N ASP A 36 6.39 15.91 15.42
CA ASP A 36 7.00 17.23 15.58
C ASP A 36 5.95 18.33 15.80
N ILE A 37 4.84 18.30 15.03
CA ILE A 37 3.74 19.25 15.19
C ILE A 37 3.07 19.06 16.56
N SER A 38 2.80 17.82 16.99
CA SER A 38 2.23 17.52 18.31
C SER A 38 3.11 18.07 19.44
N SER A 39 4.42 17.81 19.40
CA SER A 39 5.36 18.32 20.41
C SER A 39 5.42 19.87 20.42
N SER A 40 5.41 20.51 19.25
CA SER A 40 5.34 21.96 19.12
C SER A 40 4.02 22.54 19.66
N MET A 41 2.90 21.84 19.41
CA MET A 41 1.58 22.22 19.88
C MET A 41 1.48 22.11 21.41
N GLU A 42 2.01 21.04 21.99
CA GLU A 42 2.10 20.86 23.44
C GLU A 42 2.99 21.93 24.09
N SER A 43 4.12 22.26 23.48
CA SER A 43 4.98 23.36 23.95
C SER A 43 4.25 24.71 23.91
N SER A 44 3.44 24.92 22.87
CA SER A 44 2.60 26.11 22.74
C SER A 44 1.46 26.12 23.77
N ALA A 45 0.88 24.95 24.06
CA ALA A 45 -0.14 24.78 25.08
C ALA A 45 0.38 25.17 26.47
N VAL A 46 1.59 24.71 26.84
CA VAL A 46 2.26 25.08 28.10
C VAL A 46 2.58 26.58 28.13
N LEU A 47 3.19 27.11 27.07
CA LEU A 47 3.55 28.54 27.02
C LEU A 47 2.32 29.45 27.19
N VAL A 48 1.23 29.14 26.49
CA VAL A 48 0.01 29.96 26.50
C VAL A 48 -0.81 29.72 27.76
N GLY A 49 -1.09 28.46 28.05
CA GLY A 49 -1.97 28.03 29.13
C GLY A 49 -1.38 28.22 30.52
N ASP A 50 -0.06 28.11 30.67
CA ASP A 50 0.61 28.27 31.97
C ASP A 50 1.47 29.53 32.03
N ASP A 51 2.53 29.64 31.24
CA ASP A 51 3.54 30.71 31.43
C ASP A 51 2.95 32.11 31.21
N LEU A 52 2.27 32.32 30.08
CA LEU A 52 1.65 33.62 29.76
C LEU A 52 0.48 33.92 30.68
N ARG A 53 -0.36 32.92 30.98
CA ARG A 53 -1.48 33.05 31.92
C ARG A 53 -0.97 33.49 33.30
N GLN A 54 0.02 32.80 33.85
CA GLN A 54 0.59 33.10 35.15
C GLN A 54 1.25 34.48 35.17
N THR A 55 2.00 34.83 34.12
CA THR A 55 2.60 36.17 33.99
C THR A 55 1.54 37.28 34.02
N LEU A 56 0.38 37.07 33.39
CA LEU A 56 -0.72 38.03 33.43
C LEU A 56 -1.38 38.12 34.81
N ILE A 57 -1.57 37.00 35.50
CA ILE A 57 -2.08 36.98 36.89
C ILE A 57 -1.12 37.76 37.81
N GLU A 58 0.18 37.49 37.71
CA GLU A 58 1.20 38.19 38.49
C GLU A 58 1.24 39.70 38.17
N THR A 59 1.11 40.05 36.89
CA THR A 59 1.03 41.45 36.44
C THR A 59 -0.21 42.14 37.02
N GLN A 60 -1.36 41.46 37.04
CA GLN A 60 -2.59 42.00 37.61
C GLN A 60 -2.44 42.27 39.12
N VAL A 61 -1.83 41.33 39.87
CA VAL A 61 -1.55 41.49 41.30
C VAL A 61 -0.60 42.66 41.55
N ALA A 62 0.46 42.78 40.76
CA ALA A 62 1.41 43.88 40.85
C ALA A 62 0.72 45.23 40.56
N LEU A 63 -0.16 45.27 39.57
CA LEU A 63 -0.88 46.46 39.17
C LEU A 63 -1.92 46.90 40.23
N SER A 64 -2.64 45.96 40.83
CA SER A 64 -3.55 46.23 41.96
C SER A 64 -2.78 46.72 43.20
N SER A 65 -1.59 46.17 43.46
CA SER A 65 -0.70 46.65 44.53
C SER A 65 -0.20 48.07 44.26
N ALA A 66 0.14 48.37 43.01
CA ALA A 66 0.52 49.72 42.58
C ALA A 66 -0.65 50.70 42.67
N ALA A 67 -1.88 50.29 42.33
CA ALA A 67 -3.08 51.09 42.49
C ALA A 67 -3.32 51.47 43.96
N THR A 68 -3.21 50.51 44.88
CA THR A 68 -3.32 50.74 46.33
C THR A 68 -2.27 51.75 46.82
N SER A 69 -1.04 51.64 46.33
CA SER A 69 0.04 52.58 46.67
C SER A 69 -0.21 53.97 46.09
N ALA A 70 -0.70 54.04 44.85
CA ALA A 70 -1.07 55.29 44.20
C ALA A 70 -2.25 55.97 44.92
N GLU A 71 -3.18 55.20 45.50
CA GLU A 71 -4.30 55.75 46.26
C GLU A 71 -3.80 56.51 47.50
N LEU A 72 -2.80 55.96 48.21
CA LEU A 72 -2.17 56.64 49.33
C LEU A 72 -1.50 57.94 48.90
N ILE A 73 -0.82 57.94 47.74
CA ILE A 73 -0.17 59.13 47.17
C ILE A 73 -1.22 60.17 46.78
N ASP A 74 -2.25 59.79 46.05
CA ASP A 74 -3.34 60.67 45.60
C ASP A 74 -4.05 61.31 46.80
N ARG A 75 -4.31 60.54 47.86
CA ARG A 75 -4.86 61.03 49.13
C ARG A 75 -3.91 62.01 49.82
N THR A 76 -2.62 61.70 49.88
CA THR A 76 -1.60 62.57 50.52
C THR A 76 -1.46 63.90 49.77
N LEU A 77 -1.37 63.86 48.44
CA LEU A 77 -1.28 65.06 47.60
C LEU A 77 -2.55 65.91 47.68
N SER A 78 -3.73 65.28 47.76
CA SER A 78 -5.00 65.98 47.98
C SER A 78 -5.04 66.71 49.33
N ILE A 79 -4.53 66.09 50.40
CA ILE A 79 -4.42 66.73 51.72
C ILE A 79 -3.45 67.91 51.69
N ILE A 80 -2.28 67.76 51.05
CA ILE A 80 -1.28 68.84 50.93
C ILE A 80 -1.84 70.00 50.11
N ALA A 81 -2.55 69.73 49.02
CA ALA A 81 -3.17 70.75 48.17
C ALA A 81 -4.30 71.52 48.85
N ALA A 82 -4.92 70.96 49.91
CA ALA A 82 -5.94 71.63 50.69
C ALA A 82 -5.38 72.71 51.64
N ILE A 83 -4.06 72.81 51.81
CA ILE A 83 -3.42 73.80 52.70
C ILE A 83 -3.17 75.11 51.93
N PRO A 84 -3.90 76.21 52.25
CA PRO A 84 -3.93 77.43 51.42
C PRO A 84 -2.60 78.19 51.31
N PHE A 85 -1.62 77.93 52.19
CA PHE A 85 -0.33 78.63 52.20
C PHE A 85 0.81 77.86 51.49
N LEU A 86 0.60 76.59 51.12
CA LEU A 86 1.64 75.74 50.50
C LEU A 86 1.66 75.83 48.97
N GLY A 87 0.65 76.44 48.33
CA GLY A 87 0.64 76.69 46.89
C GLY A 87 0.56 75.45 45.99
N ALA A 88 0.46 74.24 46.55
CA ALA A 88 0.33 73.00 45.80
C ALA A 88 -1.07 72.89 45.18
N LYS A 89 -1.16 72.72 43.85
CA LYS A 89 -2.42 72.46 43.13
C LYS A 89 -2.41 71.04 42.61
N TYR A 90 -3.07 70.14 43.35
CA TYR A 90 -3.28 68.76 42.93
C TYR A 90 -4.77 68.50 42.78
N GLN A 91 -5.23 68.46 41.52
CA GLN A 91 -6.61 68.19 41.08
C GLN A 91 -6.52 67.42 39.76
N PRO A 92 -6.16 66.13 39.79
CA PRO A 92 -6.16 65.31 38.59
C PRO A 92 -7.59 65.12 38.07
N GLU A 93 -7.74 64.99 36.76
CA GLU A 93 -9.03 64.65 36.13
C GLU A 93 -9.44 63.21 36.44
N VAL A 94 -8.49 62.28 36.40
CA VAL A 94 -8.62 60.90 36.87
C VAL A 94 -7.45 60.57 37.81
N PRO A 95 -7.69 60.14 39.05
CA PRO A 95 -6.63 59.71 39.95
C PRO A 95 -5.83 58.52 39.39
N LEU A 96 -4.54 58.43 39.75
CA LEU A 96 -3.66 57.38 39.23
C LEU A 96 -4.13 55.99 39.66
N HIS A 97 -4.58 55.85 40.92
CA HIS A 97 -5.08 54.57 41.42
C HIS A 97 -6.26 54.04 40.59
N THR A 98 -7.21 54.91 40.22
CA THR A 98 -8.37 54.55 39.39
C THR A 98 -7.95 54.06 38.00
N SER A 99 -6.92 54.70 37.41
CA SER A 99 -6.39 54.30 36.11
C SER A 99 -5.72 52.93 36.17
N LEU A 100 -4.94 52.66 37.21
CA LEU A 100 -4.27 51.37 37.41
C LEU A 100 -5.26 50.24 37.70
N ASP A 101 -6.27 50.48 38.55
CA ASP A 101 -7.35 49.51 38.83
C ASP A 101 -8.16 49.19 37.57
N SER A 102 -8.41 50.18 36.72
CA SER A 102 -9.14 49.97 35.46
C SER A 102 -8.37 49.05 34.51
N VAL A 103 -7.04 49.23 34.41
CA VAL A 103 -6.19 48.35 33.59
C VAL A 103 -6.13 46.95 34.19
N ALA A 104 -5.98 46.81 35.51
CA ALA A 104 -5.99 45.51 36.18
C ALA A 104 -7.32 44.76 35.95
N SER A 105 -8.43 45.48 36.01
CA SER A 105 -9.77 44.94 35.77
C SER A 105 -9.98 44.54 34.31
N SER A 106 -9.41 45.29 33.36
CA SER A 106 -9.51 44.96 31.92
C SER A 106 -8.80 43.65 31.54
N MET A 107 -7.94 43.14 32.42
CA MET A 107 -7.19 41.89 32.21
C MET A 107 -7.88 40.67 32.82
N ASN A 108 -9.00 40.81 33.54
CA ASN A 108 -9.63 39.71 34.29
C ASN A 108 -9.98 38.48 33.43
N ASP A 109 -10.45 38.70 32.20
CA ASP A 109 -10.96 37.61 31.36
C ASP A 109 -9.87 36.96 30.49
N ILE A 110 -8.67 37.57 30.44
CA ILE A 110 -7.57 37.10 29.58
C ILE A 110 -6.97 35.78 30.11
N PRO A 111 -6.67 35.62 31.41
CA PRO A 111 -6.15 34.35 31.94
C PRO A 111 -7.02 33.13 31.61
N GLU A 112 -8.34 33.25 31.74
CA GLU A 112 -9.29 32.18 31.42
C GLU A 112 -9.29 31.86 29.91
N SER A 113 -9.20 32.89 29.07
CA SER A 113 -9.09 32.72 27.62
C SER A 113 -7.81 32.00 27.22
N LEU A 114 -6.68 32.30 27.88
CA LEU A 114 -5.40 31.64 27.64
C LEU A 114 -5.40 30.19 28.14
N GLU A 115 -6.04 29.92 29.28
CA GLU A 115 -6.23 28.54 29.77
C GLU A 115 -7.03 27.70 28.77
N THR A 116 -8.14 28.23 28.28
CA THR A 116 -8.97 27.56 27.27
C THR A 116 -8.18 27.31 25.98
N MET A 117 -7.34 28.26 25.57
CA MET A 117 -6.45 28.10 24.42
C MET A 117 -5.41 27.01 24.67
N GLY A 118 -4.77 26.99 25.85
CA GLY A 118 -3.83 25.94 26.25
C GLY A 118 -4.46 24.55 26.19
N ILE A 119 -5.65 24.38 26.76
CA ILE A 119 -6.41 23.11 26.69
C ILE A 119 -6.68 22.72 25.24
N SER A 120 -7.17 23.66 24.41
CA SER A 120 -7.48 23.39 23.00
C SER A 120 -6.24 22.96 22.19
N LEU A 121 -5.08 23.55 22.48
CA LEU A 121 -3.80 23.19 21.85
C LEU A 121 -3.35 21.80 22.31
N SER A 122 -3.48 21.47 23.60
CA SER A 122 -3.15 20.14 24.14
C SER A 122 -4.09 19.06 23.60
N ASP A 123 -5.40 19.31 23.54
CA ASP A 123 -6.38 18.41 22.90
C ASP A 123 -6.05 18.17 21.42
N THR A 124 -5.61 19.23 20.72
CA THR A 124 -5.17 19.11 19.32
C THR A 124 -3.90 18.27 19.21
N SER A 125 -2.95 18.43 20.13
CA SER A 125 -1.75 17.60 20.21
C SER A 125 -2.09 16.12 20.39
N GLU A 126 -2.96 15.79 21.34
CA GLU A 126 -3.42 14.41 21.57
C GLU A 126 -4.16 13.84 20.35
N GLY A 127 -4.99 14.65 19.70
CA GLY A 127 -5.65 14.27 18.44
C GLY A 127 -4.67 13.96 17.30
N LEU A 128 -3.55 14.68 17.22
CA LEU A 128 -2.49 14.40 16.24
C LEU A 128 -1.74 13.09 16.56
N ILE A 129 -1.50 12.78 17.84
CA ILE A 129 -0.92 11.50 18.25
C ILE A 129 -1.84 10.34 17.87
N LEU A 130 -3.15 10.47 18.12
CA LEU A 130 -4.12 9.45 17.72
C LEU A 130 -4.18 9.29 16.18
N LEU A 131 -4.13 10.38 15.43
CA LEU A 131 -4.04 10.32 13.97
C LEU A 131 -2.78 9.58 13.52
N ASN A 132 -1.66 9.85 14.18
CA ASN A 132 -0.38 9.22 13.92
C ASN A 132 -0.43 7.70 14.11
N ASP A 133 -0.98 7.26 15.24
CA ASP A 133 -1.16 5.83 15.54
C ASP A 133 -2.01 5.12 14.48
N ASN A 134 -3.10 5.76 14.03
CA ASN A 134 -3.96 5.21 12.97
C ASN A 134 -3.23 5.12 11.61
N LEU A 135 -2.38 6.10 11.28
CA LEU A 135 -1.57 6.06 10.06
C LEU A 135 -0.50 4.98 10.14
N SER A 136 0.10 4.77 11.31
CA SER A 136 1.05 3.68 11.55
C SER A 136 0.38 2.31 11.38
N GLU A 137 -0.82 2.12 11.91
CA GLU A 137 -1.60 0.89 11.70
C GLU A 137 -1.92 0.66 10.21
N LEU A 138 -2.34 1.72 9.50
CA LEU A 138 -2.59 1.65 8.06
C LEU A 138 -1.33 1.32 7.26
N SER A 139 -0.18 1.88 7.62
CA SER A 139 1.12 1.57 7.00
C SER A 139 1.49 0.09 7.16
N ASN A 140 1.28 -0.46 8.36
CA ASN A 140 1.47 -1.88 8.63
C ASN A 140 0.54 -2.77 7.80
N ASP A 141 -0.73 -2.37 7.62
CA ASP A 141 -1.68 -3.12 6.80
C ASP A 141 -1.34 -3.03 5.30
N MET A 142 -0.83 -1.90 4.82
CA MET A 142 -0.31 -1.77 3.45
C MET A 142 0.92 -2.66 3.23
N SER A 143 1.80 -2.78 4.22
CA SER A 143 2.97 -3.67 4.14
C SER A 143 2.57 -5.15 4.04
N LYS A 144 1.52 -5.57 4.76
CA LYS A 144 0.95 -6.92 4.61
C LYS A 144 0.33 -7.10 3.22
N PHE A 145 -0.37 -6.09 2.72
CA PHE A 145 -0.97 -6.14 1.40
C PHE A 145 0.09 -6.23 0.29
N GLU A 146 1.22 -5.54 0.42
CA GLU A 146 2.39 -5.71 -0.47
C GLU A 146 2.90 -7.15 -0.46
N THR A 147 3.02 -7.77 0.72
CA THR A 147 3.41 -9.19 0.85
C THR A 147 2.40 -10.11 0.13
N ASP A 148 1.10 -9.88 0.29
CA ASP A 148 0.06 -10.67 -0.39
C ASP A 148 0.13 -10.53 -1.93
N LEU A 149 0.56 -9.36 -2.43
CA LEU A 149 0.75 -9.12 -3.87
C LEU A 149 2.02 -9.79 -4.40
N GLU A 150 3.12 -9.79 -3.64
CA GLU A 150 4.33 -10.57 -3.96
C GLU A 150 4.00 -12.07 -4.07
N ASP A 151 3.25 -12.62 -3.11
CA ASP A 151 2.78 -14.01 -3.16
C ASP A 151 1.94 -14.28 -4.42
N ALA A 152 1.09 -13.33 -4.83
CA ALA A 152 0.31 -13.44 -6.05
C ALA A 152 1.18 -13.41 -7.33
N GLN A 153 2.25 -12.59 -7.35
CA GLN A 153 3.22 -12.56 -8.45
C GLN A 153 3.96 -13.89 -8.58
N ASP A 154 4.38 -14.48 -7.47
CA ASP A 154 5.02 -15.80 -7.47
C ASP A 154 4.13 -16.88 -8.09
N ILE A 155 2.84 -16.88 -7.75
CA ILE A 155 1.84 -17.78 -8.35
C ILE A 155 1.70 -17.53 -9.87
N LEU A 156 1.67 -16.27 -10.32
CA LEU A 156 1.62 -15.96 -11.75
C LEU A 156 2.88 -16.46 -12.49
N GLY A 157 4.04 -16.34 -11.84
CA GLY A 157 5.31 -16.89 -12.32
C GLY A 157 5.26 -18.41 -12.50
N GLU A 158 4.65 -19.14 -11.56
CA GLU A 158 4.42 -20.58 -11.68
C GLU A 158 3.47 -20.93 -12.82
N TYR A 159 2.34 -20.23 -12.95
CA TYR A 159 1.41 -20.42 -14.06
C TYR A 159 2.08 -20.22 -15.42
N ARG A 160 2.95 -19.21 -15.54
CA ARG A 160 3.70 -18.96 -16.77
C ARG A 160 4.61 -20.13 -17.11
N ARG A 161 5.34 -20.70 -16.14
CA ARG A 161 6.17 -21.91 -16.36
C ARG A 161 5.33 -23.10 -16.82
N ILE A 162 4.16 -23.33 -16.22
CA ILE A 162 3.25 -24.44 -16.60
C ILE A 162 2.77 -24.27 -18.04
N ILE A 163 2.41 -23.05 -18.45
CA ILE A 163 1.97 -22.76 -19.81
C ILE A 163 3.12 -22.97 -20.81
N GLU A 164 4.32 -22.46 -20.49
CA GLU A 164 5.51 -22.65 -21.33
C GLU A 164 5.84 -24.14 -21.52
N ASP A 165 5.80 -24.94 -20.45
CA ASP A 165 6.06 -26.39 -20.53
C ASP A 165 4.97 -27.11 -21.35
N THR A 166 3.70 -26.76 -21.13
CA THR A 166 2.57 -27.31 -21.90
C THR A 166 2.70 -26.98 -23.39
N GLU A 167 3.03 -25.74 -23.75
CA GLU A 167 3.27 -25.35 -25.13
C GLU A 167 4.43 -26.15 -25.76
N ASN A 168 5.51 -26.35 -25.01
CA ASN A 168 6.67 -27.13 -25.47
C ASN A 168 6.31 -28.61 -25.69
N GLN A 169 5.52 -29.21 -24.79
CA GLN A 169 5.00 -30.57 -24.94
C GLN A 169 4.10 -30.68 -26.18
N VAL A 170 3.18 -29.73 -26.40
CA VAL A 170 2.29 -29.71 -27.58
C VAL A 170 3.08 -29.53 -28.87
N ARG A 171 4.08 -28.64 -28.90
CA ARG A 171 4.96 -28.46 -30.07
C ARG A 171 5.75 -29.73 -30.38
N THR A 172 6.27 -30.40 -29.35
CA THR A 172 7.01 -31.66 -29.49
C THR A 172 6.11 -32.78 -30.00
N PHE A 173 4.88 -32.89 -29.46
CA PHE A 173 3.88 -33.84 -29.93
C PHE A 173 3.53 -33.61 -31.41
N ASN A 174 3.19 -32.38 -31.78
CA ASN A 174 2.87 -32.01 -33.17
C ASN A 174 4.04 -32.27 -34.13
N LYS A 175 5.29 -32.03 -33.72
CA LYS A 175 6.48 -32.30 -34.54
C LYS A 175 6.72 -33.79 -34.76
N ASN A 176 6.39 -34.63 -33.77
CA ASN A 176 6.60 -36.08 -33.83
C ASN A 176 5.47 -36.83 -34.51
N LEU A 177 4.25 -36.28 -34.50
CA LEU A 177 3.05 -36.89 -35.07
C LEU A 177 3.20 -37.27 -36.57
N PRO A 178 3.60 -36.37 -37.49
CA PRO A 178 3.75 -36.73 -38.90
C PRO A 178 4.86 -37.77 -39.13
N ARG A 179 5.96 -37.70 -38.37
CA ARG A 179 7.05 -38.69 -38.47
C ARG A 179 6.58 -40.09 -38.08
N ASN A 180 5.86 -40.20 -36.98
CA ASN A 180 5.33 -41.47 -36.50
C ASN A 180 4.23 -42.00 -37.42
N LEU A 181 3.35 -41.13 -37.94
CA LEU A 181 2.33 -41.51 -38.92
C LEU A 181 2.93 -41.96 -40.25
N ILE A 182 4.01 -41.33 -40.74
CA ILE A 182 4.73 -41.77 -41.94
C ILE A 182 5.34 -43.15 -41.72
N LEU A 183 5.96 -43.39 -40.56
CA LEU A 183 6.53 -44.70 -40.20
C LEU A 183 5.47 -45.80 -40.13
N VAL A 184 4.34 -45.52 -39.47
CA VAL A 184 3.20 -46.45 -39.38
C VAL A 184 2.61 -46.72 -40.76
N ASN A 185 2.41 -45.67 -41.57
CA ASN A 185 1.89 -45.81 -42.93
C ASN A 185 2.85 -46.62 -43.81
N LEU A 186 4.16 -46.37 -43.74
CA LEU A 186 5.18 -47.14 -44.45
C LEU A 186 5.15 -48.62 -44.03
N PHE A 187 5.02 -48.89 -42.73
CA PHE A 187 4.94 -50.24 -42.19
C PHE A 187 3.69 -50.99 -42.68
N ILE A 188 2.51 -50.36 -42.59
CA ILE A 188 1.25 -50.93 -43.09
C ILE A 188 1.33 -51.18 -44.60
N THR A 189 1.84 -50.21 -45.37
CA THR A 189 1.99 -50.35 -46.82
C THR A 189 2.96 -51.49 -47.16
N GLY A 190 4.06 -51.63 -46.41
CA GLY A 190 5.02 -52.72 -46.56
C GLY A 190 4.42 -54.10 -46.28
N ILE A 191 3.62 -54.23 -45.21
CA ILE A 191 2.91 -55.48 -44.89
C ILE A 191 1.90 -55.82 -45.99
N LEU A 192 1.08 -54.87 -46.41
CA LEU A 192 0.10 -55.09 -47.48
C LEU A 192 0.77 -55.47 -48.81
N PHE A 193 1.90 -54.84 -49.12
CA PHE A 193 2.69 -55.19 -50.30
C PHE A 193 3.24 -56.62 -50.22
N SER A 194 3.79 -57.02 -49.07
CA SER A 194 4.27 -58.39 -48.85
C SER A 194 3.14 -59.43 -48.96
N LEU A 195 1.96 -59.11 -48.42
CA LEU A 195 0.77 -59.96 -48.56
C LEU A 195 0.34 -60.07 -50.02
N GLY A 196 0.37 -58.97 -50.78
CA GLY A 196 0.09 -58.97 -52.21
C GLY A 196 0.98 -59.94 -52.99
N ILE A 197 2.29 -59.90 -52.75
CA ILE A 197 3.26 -60.82 -53.38
C ILE A 197 2.94 -62.29 -53.04
N ALA A 198 2.61 -62.59 -51.79
CA ALA A 198 2.29 -63.96 -51.38
C ALA A 198 1.05 -64.53 -52.10
N GLN A 199 0.05 -63.69 -52.38
CA GLN A 199 -1.14 -64.10 -53.15
C GLN A 199 -0.80 -64.45 -54.60
N PHE A 200 0.13 -63.73 -55.24
CA PHE A 200 0.58 -64.04 -56.60
C PHE A 200 1.30 -65.41 -56.68
N ILE A 201 2.13 -65.74 -55.70
CA ILE A 201 2.81 -67.05 -55.63
C ILE A 201 1.80 -68.19 -55.46
N THR A 202 0.80 -67.98 -54.58
CA THR A 202 -0.26 -68.96 -54.32
C THR A 202 -1.13 -69.17 -55.57
N LEU A 203 -1.45 -68.11 -56.32
CA LEU A 203 -2.18 -68.22 -57.59
C LEU A 203 -1.40 -69.00 -58.64
N PHE A 204 -0.08 -68.79 -58.75
CA PHE A 204 0.77 -69.58 -59.64
C PHE A 204 0.82 -71.06 -59.25
N GLN A 205 0.87 -71.38 -57.96
CA GLN A 205 0.77 -72.76 -57.48
C GLN A 205 -0.61 -73.38 -57.74
N GLY A 206 -1.69 -72.60 -57.62
CA GLY A 206 -3.05 -73.04 -57.95
C GLY A 206 -3.22 -73.39 -59.43
N ILE A 207 -2.66 -72.56 -60.33
CA ILE A 207 -2.67 -72.83 -61.78
C ILE A 207 -1.82 -74.06 -62.12
N ALA A 208 -0.64 -74.20 -61.52
CA ALA A 208 0.22 -75.36 -61.73
C ALA A 208 -0.40 -76.68 -61.22
N PHE A 209 -1.24 -76.63 -60.18
CA PHE A 209 -1.99 -77.80 -59.69
C PHE A 209 -3.13 -78.19 -60.65
N ILE A 210 -3.75 -77.23 -61.33
CA ILE A 210 -4.75 -77.49 -62.38
C ILE A 210 -4.11 -78.10 -63.64
N GLU A 211 -2.83 -77.80 -63.91
CA GLU A 211 -2.08 -78.37 -65.03
C GLU A 211 -1.35 -79.69 -64.71
N GLY A 212 -1.48 -80.19 -63.48
CA GLY A 212 -0.70 -81.29 -62.92
C GLY A 212 -1.45 -82.60 -62.67
N GLU A 213 -2.03 -83.22 -63.68
CA GLU A 213 -2.09 -84.71 -63.76
C GLU A 213 -2.22 -85.21 -65.22
N LYS A 214 -1.23 -84.93 -66.07
CA LYS A 214 -1.05 -85.75 -67.28
C LYS A 214 -0.20 -86.98 -66.95
N ARG A 215 -0.87 -88.01 -66.42
CA ARG A 215 -0.34 -89.39 -66.34
C ARG A 215 0.14 -89.81 -67.73
N VAL A 216 1.43 -90.08 -67.85
CA VAL A 216 2.02 -90.80 -68.99
C VAL A 216 1.48 -92.24 -68.97
N VAL A 217 0.54 -92.55 -69.87
CA VAL A 217 0.07 -93.93 -70.09
C VAL A 217 1.06 -94.62 -71.01
N ASN A 218 1.89 -95.51 -70.45
CA ASN A 218 2.73 -96.43 -71.21
C ASN A 218 1.95 -97.73 -71.43
N LEU A 219 1.37 -97.91 -72.61
CA LEU A 219 0.63 -99.12 -73.03
C LEU A 219 1.56 -100.16 -73.67
N ALA A 220 2.72 -100.41 -73.06
CA ALA A 220 3.59 -101.52 -73.41
C ALA A 220 3.42 -102.68 -72.40
N ASP A 221 2.18 -103.12 -72.14
CA ASP A 221 1.94 -104.46 -71.60
C ASP A 221 0.44 -104.82 -71.62
N ILE A 222 -0.09 -105.34 -72.75
CA ILE A 222 -1.01 -106.51 -72.73
C ILE A 222 -0.89 -107.23 -74.09
N SER A 223 -0.14 -108.34 -74.09
CA SER A 223 -0.12 -109.37 -75.13
C SER A 223 -1.10 -110.50 -74.77
N ARG A 224 -1.56 -111.23 -75.81
CA ARG A 224 -2.55 -112.34 -75.93
C ARG A 224 -3.96 -111.87 -76.28
N GLU A 225 -4.55 -112.27 -77.40
CA GLU A 225 -4.42 -113.49 -78.23
C GLU A 225 -4.45 -113.17 -79.74
#